data_AF-A0A8H3CT02-F1
#
_entry.id   AF-A0A8H3CT02-F1
#
_cell.length_a   1.000
_cell.length_b   1.000
_cell.length_c   1.000
_cell.angle_alpha   90.00
_cell.angle_beta   90.00
_cell.angle_gamma   90.00
#
_symmetry.space_group_name_H-M   'P 1'
#
loop_
_entity.id
_entity.type
_entity.pdbx_description
1 polymer ?
#
loop_
_entity_poly.entity_id
_entity_poly.type
_entity_poly.pdbx_seq_one_letter_code
_entity_poly.pdbx_strand_id
1 'polypeptide(L)'
;MVSYHRLASLESYDKYTLQMKQTPNGCVVTADPNPALKYYFADPEDSKFNLSSNVGYNQAEDKLVWRGAGFDTDPALMGHITKIEIWEIGRERFLRVARGNSLKALSLSLDRGLDILEHYDPLWREFRLRLGMKPDMSQPQVLAPRSIVLCFDGTSNHFSSRNTNVVKLVELLKKDNPLQQMVYYQAGVGTYLAPGFLTNIGLKIAARLDEAIAWCLYQHVMPL
;
A
#
# COMPACT_ATOMS: atom_id res chain seq x y z
N MET A 1 0.62 -10.52 8.07
CA MET A 1 1.26 -9.25 7.69
C MET A 1 1.75 -9.37 6.25
N VAL A 2 1.00 -8.82 5.29
CA VAL A 2 1.42 -8.75 3.89
C VAL A 2 2.30 -7.51 3.79
N SER A 3 3.60 -7.69 3.99
CA SER A 3 4.54 -6.56 4.07
C SER A 3 4.57 -5.77 2.76
N TYR A 4 4.36 -4.46 2.85
CA TYR A 4 4.53 -3.44 1.81
C TYR A 4 5.80 -3.65 0.95
N HIS A 5 6.88 -4.17 1.56
CA HIS A 5 8.12 -4.52 0.87
C HIS A 5 7.96 -5.56 -0.26
N ARG A 6 7.02 -6.51 -0.15
CA ARG A 6 6.75 -7.49 -1.22
C ARG A 6 5.97 -6.88 -2.38
N LEU A 7 5.14 -5.87 -2.09
CA LEU A 7 4.35 -5.17 -3.10
C LEU A 7 5.20 -4.15 -3.89
N ALA A 8 6.11 -3.45 -3.21
CA ALA A 8 6.99 -2.49 -3.88
C ALA A 8 7.95 -3.14 -4.89
N SER A 9 8.31 -4.40 -4.69
CA SER A 9 9.16 -5.16 -5.63
C SER A 9 8.41 -5.76 -6.82
N LEU A 10 7.07 -5.79 -6.77
CA LEU A 10 6.25 -6.34 -7.85
C LEU A 10 5.88 -5.22 -8.82
N GLU A 11 5.88 -5.53 -10.11
CA GLU A 11 5.37 -4.63 -11.13
C GLU A 11 3.85 -4.50 -10.99
N SER A 12 3.31 -3.31 -11.30
CA SER A 12 1.88 -3.02 -11.14
C SER A 12 0.98 -3.97 -11.95
N TYR A 13 1.47 -4.51 -13.07
CA TYR A 13 0.76 -5.47 -13.91
C TYR A 13 0.52 -6.82 -13.21
N ASP A 14 1.45 -7.28 -12.37
CA ASP A 14 1.32 -8.57 -11.69
C ASP A 14 0.33 -8.51 -10.51
N LYS A 15 0.07 -7.31 -10.00
CA LYS A 15 -0.72 -7.07 -8.78
C LYS A 15 -2.23 -7.16 -8.99
N TYR A 16 -2.73 -6.71 -10.14
CA TYR A 16 -4.16 -6.59 -10.42
C TYR A 16 -4.43 -6.51 -11.93
N THR A 17 -5.63 -6.87 -12.37
CA THR A 17 -6.16 -6.53 -13.69
C THR A 17 -6.98 -5.25 -13.59
N LEU A 18 -7.07 -4.47 -14.68
CA LEU A 18 -7.85 -3.24 -14.70
C LEU A 18 -9.07 -3.40 -15.60
N GLN A 19 -10.22 -3.00 -15.08
CA GLN A 19 -11.43 -2.81 -15.85
C GLN A 19 -11.78 -1.32 -15.89
N MET A 20 -12.40 -0.86 -16.96
CA MET A 20 -12.84 0.53 -17.08
C MET A 20 -14.34 0.60 -17.30
N LYS A 21 -14.97 1.56 -16.62
CA LYS A 21 -16.37 1.92 -16.83
C LYS A 21 -16.51 3.43 -16.95
N GLN A 22 -17.20 3.85 -17.99
CA GLN A 22 -17.64 5.24 -18.12
C GLN A 22 -18.88 5.44 -17.26
N THR A 23 -18.87 6.48 -16.44
CA THR A 23 -19.97 6.88 -15.56
C THR A 23 -20.32 8.35 -15.83
N PRO A 24 -21.48 8.85 -15.37
CA PRO A 24 -21.79 10.28 -15.45
C PRO A 24 -20.74 11.18 -14.78
N ASN A 25 -20.00 10.65 -13.80
CA ASN A 25 -18.96 11.36 -13.05
C ASN A 25 -17.56 11.18 -13.66
N GLY A 26 -17.48 10.67 -14.90
CA GLY A 26 -16.25 10.44 -15.64
C GLY A 26 -15.88 8.97 -15.82
N CYS A 27 -14.67 8.75 -16.30
CA CYS A 27 -14.07 7.44 -16.57
C CYS A 27 -13.44 6.89 -15.29
N VAL A 28 -14.01 5.81 -14.77
CA VAL A 28 -13.52 5.13 -13.56
C VAL A 28 -12.88 3.81 -13.95
N VAL A 29 -11.70 3.53 -13.39
CA VAL A 29 -11.06 2.22 -13.48
C VAL A 29 -11.20 1.48 -12.16
N THR A 30 -11.39 0.18 -12.24
CA THR A 30 -11.48 -0.74 -11.09
C THR A 30 -10.34 -1.73 -11.20
N ALA A 31 -9.59 -1.92 -10.11
CA ALA A 31 -8.57 -2.95 -9.99
C ALA A 31 -9.18 -4.23 -9.42
N ASP A 32 -9.12 -5.31 -10.18
CA ASP A 32 -9.41 -6.64 -9.67
C ASP A 32 -8.09 -7.27 -9.20
N PRO A 33 -7.92 -7.54 -7.89
CA PRO A 33 -6.65 -8.01 -7.36
C PRO A 33 -6.32 -9.41 -7.89
N ASN A 34 -5.03 -9.66 -8.14
CA ASN A 34 -4.58 -10.98 -8.56
C ASN A 34 -4.82 -12.01 -7.44
N PRO A 35 -5.66 -13.03 -7.65
CA PRO A 35 -6.01 -13.99 -6.61
C PRO A 35 -4.80 -14.81 -6.13
N ALA A 36 -3.76 -14.98 -6.98
CA ALA A 36 -2.53 -15.68 -6.61
C ALA A 36 -1.75 -14.95 -5.51
N LEU A 37 -1.94 -13.63 -5.38
CA LEU A 37 -1.21 -12.80 -4.43
C LEU A 37 -1.99 -12.56 -3.12
N LYS A 38 -3.22 -13.09 -3.00
CA LYS A 38 -4.12 -12.96 -1.84
C LYS A 38 -4.31 -11.50 -1.39
N TYR A 39 -4.36 -10.57 -2.33
CA TYR A 39 -4.68 -9.18 -2.04
C TYR A 39 -6.19 -8.99 -2.10
N TYR A 40 -6.72 -8.25 -1.13
CA TYR A 40 -8.13 -7.88 -1.09
C TYR A 40 -8.22 -6.42 -0.68
N PHE A 41 -9.05 -5.68 -1.40
CA PHE A 41 -9.51 -4.38 -0.95
C PHE A 41 -10.55 -4.61 0.15
N ALA A 42 -10.39 -3.94 1.29
CA ALA A 42 -11.33 -4.08 2.40
C ALA A 42 -12.69 -3.46 2.03
N ASP A 43 -12.66 -2.35 1.30
CA ASP A 43 -13.83 -1.71 0.70
C ASP A 43 -13.76 -1.83 -0.84
N PRO A 44 -14.83 -2.24 -1.54
CA PRO A 44 -14.89 -2.19 -2.99
C PRO A 44 -14.57 -0.80 -3.60
N GLU A 45 -14.83 0.30 -2.89
CA GLU A 45 -14.46 1.64 -3.35
C GLU A 45 -12.94 1.86 -3.38
N ASP A 46 -12.18 1.20 -2.51
CA ASP A 46 -10.71 1.27 -2.53
C ASP A 46 -10.12 0.67 -3.81
N SER A 47 -10.87 -0.17 -4.52
CA SER A 47 -10.44 -0.72 -5.81
C SER A 47 -10.63 0.24 -6.99
N LYS A 48 -11.36 1.35 -6.79
CA LYS A 48 -11.76 2.26 -7.87
C LYS A 48 -10.89 3.50 -7.90
N PHE A 49 -10.64 3.99 -9.11
CA PHE A 49 -9.92 5.24 -9.33
C PHE A 49 -10.52 6.03 -10.49
N ASN A 50 -10.79 7.32 -10.27
CA ASN A 50 -11.36 8.19 -11.30
C ASN A 50 -10.25 8.79 -12.18
N LEU A 51 -10.16 8.35 -13.44
CA LEU A 51 -9.21 8.88 -14.42
C LEU A 51 -9.57 10.30 -14.85
N SER A 52 -10.85 10.64 -15.01
CA SER A 52 -11.27 11.98 -15.43
C SER A 52 -10.85 13.06 -14.44
N SER A 53 -10.75 12.74 -13.15
CA SER A 53 -10.27 13.69 -12.13
C SER A 53 -8.75 13.81 -12.06
N ASN A 54 -8.00 12.93 -12.72
CA ASN A 54 -6.54 12.82 -12.56
C ASN A 54 -5.75 12.78 -13.88
N VAL A 55 -6.45 12.76 -15.02
CA VAL A 55 -5.88 12.75 -16.37
C VAL A 55 -6.46 13.93 -17.13
N GLY A 56 -5.57 14.70 -17.75
CA GLY A 56 -5.92 15.82 -18.62
C GLY A 56 -5.38 15.63 -20.03
N TYR A 57 -5.76 16.55 -20.91
CA TYR A 57 -5.26 16.62 -22.27
C TYR A 57 -4.37 17.87 -22.44
N ASN A 58 -3.11 17.65 -22.84
CA ASN A 58 -2.21 18.72 -23.23
C ASN A 58 -2.34 18.95 -24.74
N GLN A 59 -3.05 20.03 -25.11
CA GLN A 59 -3.30 20.41 -26.50
C GLN A 59 -2.02 20.78 -27.26
N ALA A 60 -1.04 21.38 -26.60
CA ALA A 60 0.21 21.81 -27.25
C ALA A 60 1.07 20.61 -27.70
N GLU A 61 1.04 19.51 -26.94
CA GLU A 61 1.80 18.30 -27.24
C GLU A 61 0.98 17.18 -27.91
N ASP A 62 -0.33 17.35 -28.07
CA ASP A 62 -1.27 16.30 -28.49
C ASP A 62 -1.12 15.01 -27.66
N LYS A 63 -1.12 15.14 -26.32
CA LYS A 63 -0.89 14.01 -25.40
C LYS A 63 -1.79 14.06 -24.17
N LEU A 64 -2.15 12.87 -23.68
CA LEU A 64 -2.74 12.70 -22.35
C LEU A 64 -1.64 12.80 -21.29
N VAL A 65 -1.97 13.42 -20.16
CA VAL A 65 -1.02 13.64 -19.06
C VAL A 65 -1.66 13.31 -17.72
N TRP A 66 -0.88 12.68 -16.85
CA TRP A 66 -1.23 12.53 -15.43
C TRP A 66 -1.25 13.89 -14.73
N ARG A 67 -2.01 13.97 -13.63
CA ARG A 67 -2.18 15.18 -12.80
C ARG A 67 -2.86 16.35 -13.53
N GLY A 68 -3.52 16.06 -14.65
CA GLY A 68 -4.51 16.96 -15.24
C GLY A 68 -5.93 16.58 -14.82
N ALA A 69 -6.93 17.13 -15.49
CA ALA A 69 -8.33 16.75 -15.31
C ALA A 69 -9.11 16.91 -16.61
N GLY A 70 -10.23 16.21 -16.71
CA GLY A 70 -11.24 16.37 -17.74
C GLY A 70 -10.79 15.96 -19.14
N PHE A 71 -9.90 14.98 -19.30
CA PHE A 71 -9.49 14.55 -20.65
C PHE A 71 -10.67 14.07 -21.52
N ASP A 72 -11.74 13.56 -20.92
CA ASP A 72 -12.97 13.11 -21.56
C ASP A 72 -13.99 14.22 -21.79
N THR A 73 -13.84 15.35 -21.10
CA THR A 73 -14.68 16.55 -21.21
C THR A 73 -13.96 17.76 -21.80
N ASP A 74 -12.71 17.60 -22.23
CA ASP A 74 -11.91 18.67 -22.84
C ASP A 74 -12.56 19.11 -24.15
N PRO A 75 -12.88 20.40 -24.34
CA PRO A 75 -13.56 20.88 -25.55
C PRO A 75 -12.86 20.54 -26.87
N ALA A 76 -11.53 20.39 -26.88
CA ALA A 76 -10.78 20.01 -28.07
C ALA A 76 -10.91 18.53 -28.43
N LEU A 77 -11.34 17.69 -27.47
CA LEU A 77 -11.58 16.26 -27.67
C LEU A 77 -13.08 15.93 -27.72
N MET A 78 -13.92 16.71 -27.03
CA MET A 78 -15.37 16.51 -26.97
C MET A 78 -15.96 16.51 -28.38
N GLY A 79 -16.87 15.54 -28.63
CA GLY A 79 -17.48 15.33 -29.94
C GLY A 79 -16.60 14.60 -30.96
N HIS A 80 -15.30 14.45 -30.70
CA HIS A 80 -14.38 13.66 -31.54
C HIS A 80 -14.00 12.33 -30.92
N ILE A 81 -14.15 12.15 -29.60
CA ILE A 81 -13.90 10.87 -28.94
C ILE A 81 -14.90 9.83 -29.43
N THR A 82 -14.40 8.76 -30.04
CA THR A 82 -15.22 7.63 -30.51
C THR A 82 -15.19 6.45 -29.56
N LYS A 83 -14.07 6.26 -28.85
CA LYS A 83 -13.88 5.16 -27.91
C LYS A 83 -12.84 5.53 -26.86
N ILE A 84 -13.11 5.18 -25.61
CA ILE A 84 -12.13 5.15 -24.54
C ILE A 84 -12.03 3.71 -24.06
N GLU A 85 -10.82 3.18 -23.96
CA GLU A 85 -10.58 1.80 -23.56
C GLU A 85 -9.22 1.63 -22.90
N ILE A 86 -9.05 0.54 -22.15
CA ILE A 86 -7.74 0.10 -21.68
C ILE A 86 -7.18 -0.87 -22.70
N TRP A 87 -5.95 -0.61 -23.13
CA TRP A 87 -5.16 -1.50 -23.97
C TRP A 87 -4.04 -2.13 -23.15
N GLU A 88 -3.82 -3.41 -23.36
CA GLU A 88 -2.68 -4.13 -22.80
C GLU A 88 -1.74 -4.49 -23.93
N ILE A 89 -0.49 -4.04 -23.83
CA ILE A 89 0.57 -4.36 -24.79
C ILE A 89 1.71 -4.97 -23.99
N GLY A 90 1.86 -6.30 -24.08
CA GLY A 90 2.82 -7.03 -23.27
C GLY A 90 2.49 -6.94 -21.78
N ARG A 91 3.37 -6.30 -20.99
CA ARG A 91 3.20 -6.10 -19.55
C ARG A 91 2.88 -4.64 -19.18
N GLU A 92 2.51 -3.83 -20.17
CA GLU A 92 2.13 -2.43 -19.96
C GLU A 92 0.67 -2.20 -20.33
N ARG A 93 -0.01 -1.41 -19.51
CA ARG A 93 -1.40 -1.02 -19.68
C ARG A 93 -1.47 0.45 -20.06
N PHE A 94 -2.30 0.75 -21.03
CA PHE A 94 -2.49 2.08 -21.57
C PHE A 94 -3.96 2.46 -21.56
N LEU A 95 -4.25 3.67 -21.06
CA LEU A 95 -5.49 4.34 -21.40
C LEU A 95 -5.37 4.77 -22.86
N ARG A 96 -6.33 4.37 -23.70
CA ARG A 96 -6.41 4.76 -25.10
C ARG A 96 -7.69 5.55 -25.37
N VAL A 97 -7.54 6.68 -26.03
CA VAL A 97 -8.65 7.53 -26.48
C VAL A 97 -8.61 7.61 -28.00
N ALA A 98 -9.52 6.92 -28.66
CA ALA A 98 -9.70 6.95 -30.10
C ALA A 98 -10.51 8.18 -30.51
N ARG A 99 -10.11 8.80 -31.62
CA ARG A 99 -10.72 10.03 -32.14
C ARG A 99 -11.22 9.78 -33.56
N GLY A 100 -12.43 10.22 -33.89
CA GLY A 100 -13.03 9.99 -35.20
C GLY A 100 -12.38 10.78 -36.34
N ASN A 101 -11.72 11.89 -36.01
CA ASN A 101 -11.04 12.77 -36.95
C ASN A 101 -9.53 12.49 -37.10
N SER A 102 -8.99 11.46 -36.44
CA SER A 102 -7.55 11.15 -36.46
C SER A 102 -7.28 9.66 -36.44
N LEU A 103 -6.35 9.22 -37.29
CA LEU A 103 -5.85 7.84 -37.28
C LEU A 103 -5.01 7.54 -36.02
N LYS A 104 -4.53 8.57 -35.34
CA LYS A 104 -3.70 8.44 -34.14
C LYS A 104 -4.55 8.62 -32.88
N ALA A 105 -4.74 7.50 -32.18
CA ALA A 105 -5.30 7.50 -30.84
C ALA A 105 -4.31 8.12 -29.84
N LEU A 106 -4.85 8.81 -28.83
CA LEU A 106 -4.05 9.24 -27.69
C LEU A 106 -3.85 8.06 -26.75
N SER A 107 -2.66 7.94 -26.17
CA SER A 107 -2.35 6.90 -25.19
C SER A 107 -1.62 7.47 -23.97
N LEU A 108 -1.92 6.91 -22.79
CA LEU A 108 -1.26 7.20 -21.52
C LEU A 108 -0.96 5.89 -20.80
N SER A 109 0.29 5.68 -20.39
CA SER A 109 0.64 4.50 -19.60
C SER A 109 0.04 4.59 -18.19
N LEU A 110 -0.82 3.62 -17.86
CA LEU A 110 -1.45 3.44 -16.57
C LEU A 110 -0.44 3.00 -15.51
N ASP A 111 0.51 2.14 -15.87
CA ASP A 111 1.51 1.63 -14.92
C ASP A 111 2.53 2.68 -14.48
N ARG A 112 2.70 3.77 -15.24
CA ARG A 112 3.52 4.92 -14.79
C ARG A 112 2.83 5.74 -13.70
N GLY A 113 1.50 5.79 -13.72
CA GLY A 113 0.72 6.68 -12.86
C GLY A 113 -0.02 5.99 -11.74
N LEU A 114 -0.38 4.70 -11.87
CA LEU A 114 -1.22 3.98 -10.91
C LEU A 114 -0.47 2.83 -10.22
N ASP A 115 -0.77 2.62 -8.95
CA ASP A 115 -0.39 1.41 -8.21
C ASP A 115 -1.40 1.11 -7.10
N ILE A 116 -1.23 -0.06 -6.47
CA ILE A 116 -1.82 -0.30 -5.15
C ILE A 116 -0.98 0.43 -4.10
N LEU A 117 -1.62 1.32 -3.36
CA LEU A 117 -1.03 2.13 -2.31
C LEU A 117 -1.63 1.76 -0.97
N GLU A 118 -0.81 1.79 0.06
CA GLU A 118 -1.26 1.69 1.44
C GLU A 118 -1.67 3.08 1.94
N HIS A 119 -2.80 3.17 2.63
CA HIS A 119 -3.28 4.37 3.28
C HIS A 119 -3.79 4.05 4.68
N TYR A 120 -3.73 5.00 5.59
CA TYR A 120 -4.29 4.83 6.93
C TYR A 120 -5.75 5.26 6.94
N ASP A 121 -6.62 4.36 7.37
CA ASP A 121 -8.04 4.65 7.60
C ASP A 121 -8.23 5.09 9.07
N PRO A 122 -8.56 6.37 9.32
CA PRO A 122 -8.69 6.89 10.68
C PRO A 122 -9.93 6.37 11.41
N LEU A 123 -10.96 5.92 10.67
CA LEU A 123 -12.19 5.40 11.26
C LEU A 123 -11.95 4.01 11.85
N TRP A 124 -11.25 3.17 11.09
CA TRP A 124 -10.96 1.78 11.46
C TRP A 124 -9.60 1.60 12.15
N ARG A 125 -8.80 2.67 12.19
CA ARG A 125 -7.45 2.72 12.78
C ARG A 125 -6.49 1.67 12.22
N GLU A 126 -6.61 1.38 10.94
CA GLU A 126 -5.79 0.36 10.28
C GLU A 126 -5.26 0.86 8.93
N PHE A 127 -4.17 0.24 8.48
CA PHE A 127 -3.65 0.46 7.14
C PHE A 127 -4.42 -0.42 6.14
N ARG A 128 -4.90 0.21 5.06
CA ARG A 128 -5.68 -0.42 4.00
C ARG A 128 -5.03 -0.19 2.65
N LEU A 129 -5.23 -1.14 1.75
CA LEU A 129 -4.79 -1.04 0.37
C LEU A 129 -5.86 -0.34 -0.44
N ARG A 130 -5.45 0.55 -1.36
CA ARG A 130 -6.33 1.16 -2.35
C ARG A 130 -5.61 1.35 -3.68
N LEU A 131 -6.34 1.38 -4.78
CA LEU A 131 -5.85 1.83 -6.07
C LEU A 131 -5.65 3.36 -6.02
N GLY A 132 -4.47 3.82 -6.40
CA GLY A 132 -4.18 5.25 -6.34
C GLY A 132 -3.04 5.68 -7.25
N MET A 133 -2.85 6.99 -7.33
CA MET A 133 -1.79 7.58 -8.12
C MET A 133 -0.44 7.43 -7.43
N LYS A 134 0.54 6.86 -8.14
CA LYS A 134 1.92 6.73 -7.67
C LYS A 134 2.43 8.09 -7.17
N PRO A 135 3.10 8.09 -6.00
CA PRO A 135 3.76 9.29 -5.50
C PRO A 135 4.71 9.83 -6.57
N ASP A 136 4.75 11.14 -6.75
CA ASP A 136 5.78 11.75 -7.57
C ASP A 136 7.12 11.53 -6.88
N MET A 137 7.99 10.71 -7.48
CA MET A 137 9.32 10.43 -6.95
C MET A 137 10.30 11.58 -7.22
N SER A 138 9.94 12.51 -8.11
CA SER A 138 10.74 13.72 -8.39
C SER A 138 10.49 14.84 -7.37
N GLN A 139 9.37 14.79 -6.66
CA GLN A 139 9.08 15.71 -5.56
C GLN A 139 9.37 15.00 -4.23
N PRO A 140 10.01 15.68 -3.26
CA PRO A 140 10.08 15.16 -1.90
C PRO A 140 8.66 14.90 -1.42
N GLN A 141 8.32 13.65 -1.16
CA GLN A 141 7.05 13.29 -0.55
C GLN A 141 6.96 14.07 0.77
N VAL A 142 6.09 15.07 0.83
CA VAL A 142 5.74 15.75 2.10
C VAL A 142 4.83 14.79 2.87
N LEU A 143 5.35 13.60 3.20
CA LEU A 143 4.82 12.85 4.31
C LEU A 143 5.08 13.76 5.52
N ALA A 144 4.02 14.14 6.21
CA ALA A 144 4.17 14.83 7.48
C ALA A 144 5.18 14.03 8.31
N PRO A 145 6.22 14.69 8.88
CA PRO A 145 7.24 13.98 9.63
C PRO A 145 6.55 13.18 10.74
N ARG A 146 6.72 11.85 10.70
CA ARG A 146 6.18 10.94 11.71
C ARG A 146 7.29 10.47 12.63
N SER A 147 6.99 10.35 13.92
CA SER A 147 7.91 9.81 14.91
C SER A 147 7.85 8.28 14.90
N ILE A 148 8.98 7.62 14.73
CA ILE A 148 9.09 6.17 14.93
C ILE A 148 9.86 5.95 16.22
N VAL A 149 9.23 5.31 17.20
CA VAL A 149 9.84 4.99 18.49
C VAL A 149 10.09 3.49 18.56
N LEU A 150 11.36 3.10 18.55
CA LEU A 150 11.79 1.70 18.66
C LEU A 150 12.31 1.47 20.08
N CYS A 151 11.64 0.60 20.83
CA CYS A 151 12.01 0.23 22.19
C CYS A 151 12.54 -1.21 22.19
N PHE A 152 13.85 -1.35 22.39
CA PHE A 152 14.50 -2.65 22.54
C PHE A 152 14.76 -2.88 24.03
N ASP A 153 14.10 -3.86 24.65
CA ASP A 153 14.36 -4.21 26.04
C ASP A 153 15.49 -5.23 26.15
N GLY A 154 16.32 -5.10 27.19
CA GLY A 154 17.47 -5.96 27.43
C GLY A 154 17.09 -7.38 27.84
N THR A 155 18.06 -8.28 27.79
CA THR A 155 17.91 -9.69 28.18
C THR A 155 17.44 -9.84 29.64
N SER A 156 16.51 -10.78 29.85
CA SER A 156 16.09 -11.31 31.16
C SER A 156 15.14 -10.49 32.05
N ASN A 157 14.29 -9.62 31.48
CA ASN A 157 13.13 -9.11 32.22
C ASN A 157 11.82 -9.61 31.61
N HIS A 158 11.27 -10.65 32.21
CA HIS A 158 9.87 -11.03 32.01
C HIS A 158 8.95 -9.89 32.45
N PHE A 159 7.70 -9.89 31.98
CA PHE A 159 6.58 -9.19 32.63
C PHE A 159 6.42 -9.77 34.05
N SER A 160 7.23 -9.27 34.98
CA SER A 160 7.12 -9.55 36.42
C SER A 160 6.45 -8.37 37.10
N SER A 161 6.15 -8.47 38.40
CA SER A 161 5.57 -7.39 39.21
C SER A 161 6.41 -6.10 39.25
N ARG A 162 7.60 -6.07 38.63
CA ARG A 162 8.39 -4.87 38.33
C ARG A 162 8.56 -4.69 36.81
N ASN A 163 7.71 -3.87 36.20
CA ASN A 163 7.87 -3.41 34.82
C ASN A 163 9.21 -2.65 34.66
N THR A 164 9.95 -2.94 33.59
CA THR A 164 11.17 -2.21 33.23
C THR A 164 10.84 -0.75 32.90
N ASN A 165 11.83 0.14 33.01
CA ASN A 165 11.63 1.55 32.61
C ASN A 165 11.24 1.66 31.12
N VAL A 166 11.59 0.68 30.30
CA VAL A 166 11.22 0.60 28.88
C VAL A 166 9.73 0.29 28.71
N VAL A 167 9.17 -0.65 29.48
CA VAL A 167 7.72 -0.94 29.46
C VAL A 167 6.91 0.29 29.89
N LYS A 168 7.33 0.96 30.97
CA LYS A 168 6.68 2.21 31.43
C LYS A 168 6.76 3.33 30.38
N LEU A 169 7.90 3.47 29.70
CA LEU A 169 8.03 4.41 28.60
C LEU A 169 7.06 4.07 27.47
N VAL A 170 6.99 2.81 27.06
CA VAL A 170 6.06 2.34 26.02
C VAL A 170 4.61 2.57 26.41
N GLU A 171 4.24 2.41 27.69
CA GLU A 171 2.90 2.72 28.20
C GLU A 171 2.54 4.21 28.08
N LEU A 172 3.51 5.12 28.21
CA LEU A 172 3.31 6.57 28.14
C LEU A 172 3.32 7.14 26.72
N LEU A 173 3.77 6.36 25.73
CA LEU A 173 3.82 6.82 24.34
C LEU A 173 2.40 6.87 23.73
N LYS A 174 2.12 7.94 22.99
CA LYS A 174 0.91 8.10 22.17
C LYS A 174 0.90 7.08 21.02
N LYS A 175 -0.14 6.25 20.97
CA LYS A 175 -0.34 5.17 19.96
C LYS A 175 -1.64 5.33 19.19
N ASP A 176 -2.38 6.40 19.49
CA ASP A 176 -3.68 6.72 18.93
C ASP A 176 -3.62 7.14 17.45
N ASN A 177 -2.47 7.65 17.00
CA ASN A 177 -2.30 8.09 15.62
C ASN A 177 -0.98 7.60 15.00
N PRO A 178 -0.98 6.51 14.22
CA PRO A 178 0.21 5.97 13.55
C PRO A 178 0.72 6.85 12.40
N LEU A 179 -0.07 7.84 11.93
CA LEU A 179 0.44 8.87 11.02
C LEU A 179 1.35 9.87 11.73
N GLN A 180 1.22 10.00 13.06
CA GLN A 180 2.06 10.90 13.88
C GLN A 180 3.14 10.15 14.65
N GLN A 181 2.80 9.01 15.27
CA GLN A 181 3.74 8.23 16.07
C GLN A 181 3.49 6.72 15.96
N MET A 182 4.50 5.99 15.52
CA MET A 182 4.52 4.53 15.53
C MET A 182 5.46 4.02 16.62
N VAL A 183 4.97 3.12 17.48
CA VAL A 183 5.74 2.58 18.60
C VAL A 183 5.94 1.08 18.40
N TYR A 184 7.20 0.65 18.42
CA TYR A 184 7.57 -0.77 18.35
C TYR A 184 8.28 -1.16 19.64
N TYR A 185 7.92 -2.30 20.19
CA TYR A 185 8.56 -2.87 21.37
C TYR A 185 9.06 -4.28 21.07
N GLN A 186 10.36 -4.50 21.30
CA GLN A 186 10.97 -5.81 21.23
C GLN A 186 11.36 -6.23 22.64
N ALA A 187 10.74 -7.30 23.13
CA ALA A 187 11.16 -7.95 24.37
C ALA A 187 12.57 -8.55 24.19
N GLY A 188 13.34 -8.59 25.28
CA GLY A 188 14.68 -9.17 25.27
C GLY A 188 14.72 -10.64 24.80
N VAL A 189 15.90 -11.08 24.37
CA VAL A 189 16.14 -12.47 23.95
C VAL A 189 15.87 -13.43 25.13
N GLY A 190 15.13 -14.53 24.88
CA GLY A 190 14.79 -15.55 25.89
C GLY A 190 13.45 -15.41 26.62
N THR A 191 12.56 -14.50 26.18
CA THR A 191 11.33 -14.14 26.92
C THR A 191 10.06 -14.88 26.47
N TYR A 192 10.13 -15.74 25.45
CA TYR A 192 8.96 -16.51 24.99
C TYR A 192 8.78 -17.80 25.77
N LEU A 193 7.70 -17.88 26.55
CA LEU A 193 7.12 -19.16 26.98
C LEU A 193 6.05 -19.55 25.95
N ALA A 194 6.38 -20.44 25.02
CA ALA A 194 5.37 -21.06 24.17
C ALA A 194 4.46 -21.96 25.05
N PRO A 195 3.13 -21.88 24.93
CA PRO A 195 2.22 -22.73 25.69
C PRO A 195 2.30 -24.17 25.12
N GLY A 196 3.10 -25.04 25.74
CA GLY A 196 3.14 -26.45 25.32
C GLY A 196 4.26 -27.34 25.85
N PHE A 197 5.36 -26.83 26.42
CA PHE A 197 6.47 -27.67 26.89
C PHE A 197 6.62 -27.66 28.42
N LEU A 198 6.02 -28.66 29.08
CA LEU A 198 5.98 -28.79 30.55
C LEU A 198 7.10 -29.68 31.14
N THR A 199 8.35 -29.62 30.66
CA THR A 199 9.48 -30.26 31.37
C THR A 199 10.77 -29.43 31.37
N ASN A 200 11.42 -29.37 32.54
CA ASN A 200 12.59 -28.54 32.86
C ASN A 200 13.85 -28.79 31.99
N ILE A 201 13.93 -29.94 31.31
CA ILE A 201 15.05 -30.29 30.43
C ILE A 201 14.76 -29.85 28.98
N GLY A 202 13.51 -29.96 28.53
CA GLY A 202 13.06 -29.48 27.22
C GLY A 202 13.22 -27.96 27.06
N LEU A 203 12.98 -27.20 28.13
CA LEU A 203 13.17 -25.73 28.15
C LEU A 203 14.64 -25.32 27.92
N LYS A 204 15.61 -26.10 28.43
CA LYS A 204 17.04 -25.77 28.28
C LYS A 204 17.58 -26.09 26.89
N ILE A 205 17.07 -27.14 26.25
CA ILE A 205 17.46 -27.54 24.90
C ILE A 205 16.77 -26.64 23.86
N ALA A 206 15.49 -26.31 24.05
CA ALA A 206 14.77 -25.36 23.21
C ALA A 206 15.38 -23.95 23.26
N ALA A 207 15.75 -23.47 24.46
CA ALA A 207 16.39 -22.15 24.62
C ALA A 207 17.77 -22.05 23.94
N ARG A 208 18.48 -23.18 23.75
CA ARG A 208 19.77 -23.23 23.04
C ARG A 208 19.62 -23.39 21.52
N LEU A 209 18.50 -23.96 21.06
CA LEU A 209 18.19 -24.10 19.63
C LEU A 209 17.59 -22.81 19.04
N ASP A 210 16.81 -22.05 19.83
CA ASP A 210 16.32 -20.70 19.47
C ASP A 210 17.44 -19.64 19.42
N GLU A 211 18.62 -19.93 19.98
CA GLU A 211 19.81 -19.07 19.92
C GLU A 211 20.45 -19.07 18.52
N ALA A 212 20.21 -20.10 17.69
CA ALA A 212 20.90 -20.30 16.42
C ALA A 212 20.05 -20.03 15.17
N ILE A 213 18.72 -20.03 15.28
CA ILE A 213 17.84 -19.83 14.14
C ILE A 213 16.90 -18.68 14.47
N ALA A 214 17.20 -17.50 13.90
CA ALA A 214 16.35 -16.32 13.95
C ALA A 214 14.99 -16.56 13.26
N TRP A 215 14.11 -17.35 13.90
CA TRP A 215 12.85 -17.81 13.32
C TRP A 215 11.60 -17.14 13.90
N CYS A 216 11.72 -16.33 14.96
CA CYS A 216 10.58 -15.59 15.52
C CYS A 216 10.55 -14.09 15.16
N LEU A 217 10.98 -13.73 13.94
CA LEU A 217 10.76 -12.38 13.40
C LEU A 217 9.32 -12.18 12.85
N TYR A 218 8.53 -13.25 12.73
CA TYR A 218 7.25 -13.25 11.99
C TYR A 218 5.99 -13.11 12.85
N GLN A 219 6.10 -13.02 14.19
CA GLN A 219 4.90 -13.02 15.08
C GLN A 219 4.65 -11.75 15.89
N HIS A 220 5.44 -10.67 15.74
CA HIS A 220 5.27 -9.46 16.57
C HIS A 220 5.02 -8.18 15.76
N VAL A 221 4.04 -8.25 14.86
CA VAL A 221 3.38 -7.03 14.37
C VAL A 221 1.90 -7.13 14.72
N MET A 222 1.59 -6.72 15.94
CA MET A 222 0.26 -6.21 16.27
C MET A 222 0.36 -4.67 16.23
N PRO A 223 -0.41 -3.99 15.36
CA PRO A 223 -0.75 -2.60 15.65
C PRO A 223 -1.63 -2.64 16.91
N LEU A 224 -1.14 -2.05 18.00
CA LEU A 224 -2.00 -1.63 19.11
C LEU A 224 -2.53 -0.23 18.79
#